data_AF-A0A7S0DJ78-F1
#
_entry.id   AF-A0A7S0DJ78-F1
#
_cell.length_a   1.000
_cell.length_b   1.000
_cell.length_c   1.000
_cell.angle_alpha   90.00
_cell.angle_beta   90.00
_cell.angle_gamma   90.00
#
_symmetry.space_group_name_H-M   'P 1'
#
loop_
_entity.id
_entity.type
_entity.pdbx_description
1 polymer ?
#
loop_
_entity_poly.entity_id
_entity_poly.type
_entity_poly.pdbx_seq_one_letter_code
_entity_poly.pdbx_strand_id
1 'polypeptide(L)'
;VVTGGNKGIGFEIARKLAEQKGVKTILTARSTERGAAACDALKKDGLEVQFHLLNIDDKKSIATFSEWIRKEYGGLDILVNNAAVAFKSSDPTPFKGQAAPTLKTNYWGTLDVCEALIPIMREGGNVVNVASRAGTSALKGMSEERRVEFLDPKMTKEGLGKLCNTFVEDVKDG
;
A
#
# COMPACT_ATOMS: atom_id res chain seq x y z
N VAL A 1 -6.87 9.61 0.66
CA VAL A 1 -5.94 9.05 -0.34
C VAL A 1 -6.04 7.53 -0.34
N VAL A 2 -6.18 6.90 -1.50
CA VAL A 2 -6.20 5.43 -1.64
C VAL A 2 -5.09 4.99 -2.61
N THR A 3 -4.16 4.15 -2.13
CA THR A 3 -3.11 3.59 -2.98
C THR A 3 -3.63 2.40 -3.80
N GLY A 4 -3.24 2.31 -5.08
CA GLY A 4 -3.69 1.22 -5.95
C GLY A 4 -5.21 1.21 -6.17
N GLY A 5 -5.84 2.38 -6.17
CA GLY A 5 -7.29 2.52 -6.24
C GLY A 5 -7.88 2.32 -7.64
N ASN A 6 -7.07 2.00 -8.66
CA ASN A 6 -7.59 1.87 -10.04
C ASN A 6 -8.38 0.58 -10.33
N LYS A 7 -8.43 -0.38 -9.40
CA LYS A 7 -9.16 -1.65 -9.57
C LYS A 7 -9.43 -2.35 -8.24
N GLY A 8 -10.34 -3.33 -8.25
CA GLY A 8 -10.58 -4.24 -7.14
C GLY A 8 -10.96 -3.52 -5.85
N ILE A 9 -10.44 -4.00 -4.72
CA ILE A 9 -10.75 -3.46 -3.38
C ILE A 9 -10.45 -1.96 -3.30
N GLY A 10 -9.30 -1.51 -3.79
CA GLY A 10 -8.94 -0.08 -3.75
C GLY A 10 -9.90 0.82 -4.53
N PHE A 11 -10.45 0.34 -5.64
CA PHE A 11 -11.44 1.08 -6.43
C PHE A 11 -12.75 1.26 -5.66
N GLU A 12 -13.24 0.18 -5.04
CA GLU A 12 -14.45 0.24 -4.23
C GLU A 12 -14.25 1.06 -2.95
N ILE A 13 -13.07 1.01 -2.32
CA ILE A 13 -12.76 1.91 -1.20
C ILE A 13 -12.79 3.37 -1.66
N ALA A 14 -12.17 3.70 -2.80
CA ALA A 14 -12.20 5.05 -3.33
C ALA A 14 -13.64 5.50 -3.64
N ARG A 15 -14.47 4.64 -4.24
CA ARG A 15 -15.90 4.88 -4.45
C ARG A 15 -16.61 5.20 -3.14
N LYS A 16 -16.49 4.33 -2.13
CA LYS A 16 -17.19 4.48 -0.84
C LYS A 16 -16.75 5.70 -0.05
N LEU A 17 -15.49 6.09 -0.16
CA LEU A 17 -15.02 7.36 0.40
C LEU A 17 -15.61 8.57 -0.33
N ALA A 18 -15.68 8.52 -1.66
CA ALA A 18 -16.22 9.62 -2.47
C ALA A 18 -17.75 9.78 -2.33
N GLU A 19 -18.47 8.73 -1.93
CA GLU A 19 -19.88 8.80 -1.54
C GLU A 19 -20.10 9.58 -0.22
N GLN A 20 -19.07 9.75 0.61
CA GLN A 20 -19.19 10.47 1.89
C GLN A 20 -19.17 11.98 1.67
N LYS A 21 -20.14 12.68 2.29
CA LYS A 21 -20.20 14.15 2.26
C LYS A 21 -18.94 14.75 2.88
N GLY A 22 -18.32 15.68 2.17
CA GLY A 22 -17.13 16.41 2.63
C GLY A 22 -15.81 15.66 2.47
N VAL A 23 -15.81 14.44 1.93
CA VAL A 23 -14.58 13.67 1.72
C VAL A 23 -14.06 13.86 0.31
N LYS A 24 -12.98 14.63 0.17
CA LYS A 24 -12.24 14.75 -1.09
C LYS A 24 -11.39 13.50 -1.31
N THR A 25 -11.78 12.69 -2.29
CA THR A 25 -11.13 11.41 -2.54
C THR A 25 -10.08 11.51 -3.63
N ILE A 26 -8.86 11.11 -3.29
CA ILE A 26 -7.74 10.97 -4.23
C ILE A 26 -7.46 9.49 -4.42
N LEU A 27 -7.72 9.01 -5.64
CA LEU A 27 -7.39 7.68 -6.12
C LEU A 27 -6.01 7.73 -6.75
N THR A 28 -5.15 6.77 -6.43
CA THR A 28 -3.82 6.69 -7.05
C THR A 28 -3.55 5.35 -7.71
N ALA A 29 -2.65 5.37 -8.68
CA ALA A 29 -2.23 4.18 -9.41
C ALA A 29 -0.85 4.41 -10.01
N ARG A 30 -0.11 3.31 -10.28
CA ARG A 30 1.18 3.35 -10.96
C ARG A 30 1.09 3.55 -12.48
N SER A 31 -0.11 3.48 -13.05
CA SER A 31 -0.37 3.63 -14.49
C SER A 31 -1.33 4.79 -14.68
N THR A 32 -0.90 5.80 -15.43
CA THR A 32 -1.71 6.98 -15.78
C THR A 32 -2.99 6.58 -16.48
N GLU A 33 -2.91 5.73 -17.51
CA GLU A 33 -4.06 5.26 -18.29
C GLU A 33 -5.11 4.61 -17.41
N ARG A 34 -4.74 3.58 -16.64
CA ARG A 34 -5.71 2.86 -15.80
C ARG A 34 -6.23 3.73 -14.66
N GLY A 35 -5.40 4.61 -14.11
CA GLY A 35 -5.78 5.53 -13.04
C GLY A 35 -6.79 6.57 -13.51
N ALA A 36 -6.54 7.16 -14.67
CA ALA A 36 -7.47 8.09 -15.32
C ALA A 36 -8.80 7.40 -15.66
N ALA A 37 -8.76 6.23 -16.29
CA ALA A 37 -9.96 5.45 -16.62
C ALA A 37 -10.82 5.13 -15.38
N ALA A 38 -10.18 4.75 -14.27
CA ALA A 38 -10.88 4.50 -13.00
C ALA A 38 -11.50 5.77 -12.41
N CYS A 39 -10.77 6.89 -12.45
CA CYS A 39 -11.29 8.17 -11.99
C CYS A 39 -12.48 8.65 -12.83
N ASP A 40 -12.40 8.50 -14.16
CA ASP A 40 -13.49 8.87 -15.06
C ASP A 40 -14.73 7.99 -14.84
N ALA A 41 -14.55 6.70 -14.54
CA ALA A 41 -15.65 5.81 -14.19
C ALA A 41 -16.38 6.31 -12.92
N LEU A 42 -15.65 6.68 -11.87
CA LEU A 42 -16.26 7.20 -10.63
C LEU A 42 -16.92 8.57 -10.85
N LYS A 43 -16.35 9.44 -11.68
CA LYS A 43 -16.96 10.72 -12.05
C LYS A 43 -18.26 10.55 -12.84
N LYS A 44 -18.36 9.54 -13.72
CA LYS A 44 -19.61 9.21 -14.43
C LYS A 44 -20.73 8.80 -13.47
N ASP A 45 -20.37 8.23 -12.32
CA ASP A 45 -21.30 7.91 -11.24
C ASP A 45 -21.64 9.13 -10.36
N GLY A 46 -21.22 10.33 -10.75
CA GLY A 46 -21.48 11.59 -10.03
C GLY A 46 -20.58 11.83 -8.81
N LEU A 47 -19.51 11.05 -8.65
CA LEU A 47 -18.63 11.13 -7.49
C LEU A 47 -17.47 12.12 -7.71
N GLU A 48 -17.13 12.89 -6.68
CA GLU A 48 -15.98 13.79 -6.69
C GLU A 48 -14.69 13.01 -6.35
N VAL A 49 -13.98 12.59 -7.40
CA VAL A 49 -12.70 11.88 -7.27
C VAL A 49 -11.64 12.55 -8.13
N GLN A 50 -10.42 12.63 -7.60
CA GLN A 50 -9.24 13.04 -8.36
C GLN A 50 -8.26 11.87 -8.51
N PHE A 51 -7.59 11.82 -9.64
CA PHE A 51 -6.50 10.88 -9.89
C PHE A 51 -5.14 11.58 -9.71
N HIS A 52 -4.21 10.91 -9.05
CA HIS A 52 -2.79 11.25 -9.11
C HIS A 52 -1.93 10.00 -9.32
N LEU A 53 -0.90 10.13 -10.16
CA LEU A 53 0.08 9.06 -10.36
C LEU A 53 0.85 8.79 -9.06
N LEU A 54 0.88 7.53 -8.63
CA LEU A 54 1.70 7.09 -7.51
C LEU A 54 2.20 5.68 -7.78
N ASN A 55 3.51 5.53 -7.97
CA ASN A 55 4.18 4.25 -7.89
C ASN A 55 4.82 4.12 -6.50
N ILE A 56 4.28 3.25 -5.67
CA ILE A 56 4.79 3.04 -4.31
C ILE A 56 6.15 2.34 -4.28
N ASP A 57 6.61 1.78 -5.39
CA ASP A 57 7.95 1.19 -5.53
C ASP A 57 9.02 2.25 -5.90
N ASP A 58 8.64 3.52 -6.06
CA ASP A 58 9.51 4.60 -6.51
C ASP A 58 9.46 5.79 -5.54
N LYS A 59 10.54 5.99 -4.80
CA LYS A 59 10.69 7.08 -3.82
C LYS A 59 10.51 8.47 -4.44
N LYS A 60 10.88 8.68 -5.71
CA LYS A 60 10.67 9.96 -6.38
C LYS A 60 9.18 10.19 -6.63
N SER A 61 8.47 9.17 -7.11
CA SER A 61 7.01 9.23 -7.28
C SER A 61 6.30 9.51 -5.96
N ILE A 62 6.74 8.90 -4.86
CA ILE A 62 6.20 9.14 -3.51
C ILE A 62 6.46 10.58 -3.07
N ALA A 63 7.69 11.08 -3.23
CA ALA A 63 8.07 12.43 -2.85
C ALA A 63 7.26 13.49 -3.62
N THR A 64 7.14 13.34 -4.94
CA THR A 64 6.32 14.21 -5.78
C THR A 64 4.85 14.20 -5.34
N PHE A 65 4.31 13.03 -5.02
CA PHE A 65 2.93 12.94 -4.53
C PHE A 65 2.74 13.58 -3.15
N SER A 66 3.66 13.35 -2.21
CA SER A 66 3.61 13.95 -0.86
C SER A 66 3.69 15.48 -0.92
N GLU A 67 4.59 16.02 -1.74
CA GLU A 67 4.72 17.46 -1.96
C GLU A 67 3.45 18.04 -2.58
N TRP A 68 2.88 17.38 -3.58
CA TRP A 68 1.62 17.78 -4.20
C TRP A 68 0.46 17.81 -3.18
N ILE A 69 0.31 16.78 -2.34
CA ILE A 69 -0.71 16.77 -1.28
C ILE A 69 -0.53 17.95 -0.32
N ARG A 70 0.72 18.19 0.11
CA ARG A 70 1.04 19.29 1.02
C ARG A 70 0.70 20.64 0.38
N LYS A 71 1.01 20.85 -0.89
CA LYS A 71 0.76 22.11 -1.59
C LYS A 71 -0.73 22.36 -1.85
N GLU A 72 -1.44 21.36 -2.38
CA GLU A 72 -2.82 21.55 -2.82
C GLU A 72 -3.84 21.46 -1.68
N TYR A 73 -3.54 20.69 -0.63
CA TYR A 73 -4.47 20.44 0.46
C TYR A 73 -3.93 20.83 1.83
N GLY A 74 -2.63 21.08 1.98
CA GLY A 74 -2.00 21.32 3.29
C GLY A 74 -1.80 20.06 4.14
N GLY A 75 -2.24 18.89 3.65
CA GLY A 75 -2.18 17.61 4.38
C GLY A 75 -3.32 16.66 3.99
N LEU A 76 -3.41 15.53 4.69
CA LEU A 76 -4.46 14.52 4.48
C LEU A 76 -5.02 13.96 5.80
N ASP A 77 -6.28 13.52 5.75
CA ASP A 77 -6.99 12.98 6.92
C ASP A 77 -7.10 11.45 6.89
N ILE A 78 -7.13 10.85 5.68
CA ILE A 78 -7.31 9.41 5.49
C ILE A 78 -6.27 8.89 4.50
N LEU A 79 -5.42 7.96 4.93
CA LEU A 79 -4.52 7.20 4.08
C LEU A 79 -4.95 5.73 4.07
N VAL A 80 -5.32 5.20 2.91
CA VAL A 80 -5.55 3.77 2.72
C VAL A 80 -4.42 3.19 1.89
N ASN A 81 -3.56 2.41 2.53
CA ASN A 81 -2.51 1.62 1.89
C ASN A 81 -3.10 0.31 1.37
N ASN A 82 -3.45 0.29 0.08
CA ASN A 82 -4.07 -0.86 -0.59
C ASN A 82 -3.23 -1.39 -1.77
N ALA A 83 -2.34 -0.58 -2.34
CA ALA A 83 -1.48 -1.04 -3.44
C ALA A 83 -0.66 -2.26 -3.00
N ALA A 84 -0.83 -3.36 -3.73
CA ALA A 84 -0.14 -4.62 -3.47
C ALA A 84 0.00 -5.43 -4.77
N VAL A 85 0.94 -6.39 -4.75
CA VAL A 85 1.11 -7.43 -5.76
C VAL A 85 0.97 -8.81 -5.13
N ALA A 86 0.48 -9.76 -5.91
CA ALA A 86 0.45 -11.16 -5.57
C ALA A 86 0.59 -11.97 -6.87
N PHE A 87 1.40 -13.01 -6.83
CA PHE A 87 1.48 -13.99 -7.91
C PHE A 87 0.28 -14.92 -7.82
N LYS A 88 -0.34 -15.23 -8.96
CA LYS A 88 -1.44 -16.20 -9.02
C LYS A 88 -0.86 -17.61 -8.93
N SER A 89 -1.66 -18.58 -8.49
CA SER A 89 -1.24 -20.00 -8.48
C SER A 89 -0.85 -20.53 -9.86
N SER A 90 -1.34 -19.90 -10.93
CA SER A 90 -1.02 -20.23 -12.32
C SER A 90 0.23 -19.51 -12.85
N ASP A 91 0.88 -18.67 -12.05
CA ASP A 91 2.06 -17.92 -12.48
C ASP A 91 3.29 -18.85 -12.52
N PRO A 92 4.05 -18.89 -13.63
CA PRO A 92 5.19 -19.81 -13.78
C PRO A 92 6.43 -19.36 -13.00
N THR A 93 6.44 -18.16 -12.41
CA THR A 93 7.59 -17.64 -11.66
C THR A 93 7.86 -18.56 -10.46
N PRO A 94 9.07 -19.14 -10.32
CA PRO A 94 9.41 -19.93 -9.14
C PRO A 94 9.30 -19.09 -7.86
N PHE A 95 8.97 -19.70 -6.71
CA PHE A 95 8.79 -18.98 -5.44
C PHE A 95 9.99 -18.08 -5.07
N LYS A 96 11.22 -18.52 -5.36
CA LYS A 96 12.45 -17.72 -5.23
C LYS A 96 12.47 -16.40 -6.01
N GLY A 97 11.76 -16.35 -7.14
CA GLY A 97 11.57 -15.13 -7.92
C GLY A 97 10.42 -14.26 -7.42
N GLN A 98 9.56 -14.76 -6.52
CA GLN A 98 8.36 -14.06 -6.06
C GLN A 98 8.57 -13.27 -4.76
N ALA A 99 9.42 -13.75 -3.86
CA ALA A 99 9.58 -13.17 -2.51
C ALA A 99 10.03 -11.69 -2.56
N ALA A 100 11.13 -11.41 -3.25
CA ALA A 100 11.70 -10.07 -3.35
C ALA A 100 10.74 -9.04 -3.99
N PRO A 101 10.13 -9.26 -5.18
CA PRO A 101 9.20 -8.29 -5.75
C PRO A 101 7.92 -8.13 -4.92
N THR A 102 7.45 -9.18 -4.24
CA THR A 102 6.28 -9.08 -3.36
C THR A 102 6.57 -8.19 -2.16
N LEU A 103 7.71 -8.39 -1.48
CA LEU A 103 8.10 -7.55 -0.34
C LEU A 103 8.45 -6.12 -0.75
N LYS A 104 9.04 -5.93 -1.94
CA LYS A 104 9.31 -4.61 -2.50
C LYS A 104 8.04 -3.75 -2.53
N THR A 105 6.94 -4.27 -3.05
CA THR A 105 5.69 -3.51 -3.11
C THR A 105 4.92 -3.54 -1.81
N ASN A 106 4.65 -4.73 -1.27
CA ASN A 106 3.65 -4.89 -0.20
C ASN A 106 4.17 -4.39 1.15
N TYR A 107 5.49 -4.46 1.38
CA TYR A 107 6.12 -4.02 2.62
C TYR A 107 6.89 -2.71 2.43
N TRP A 108 7.96 -2.72 1.62
CA TRP A 108 8.86 -1.58 1.50
C TRP A 108 8.18 -0.36 0.86
N GLY A 109 7.43 -0.55 -0.23
CA GLY A 109 6.68 0.54 -0.86
C GLY A 109 5.59 1.12 0.04
N THR A 110 4.87 0.26 0.78
CA THR A 110 3.92 0.71 1.81
C THR A 110 4.61 1.49 2.92
N LEU A 111 5.78 1.03 3.38
CA LEU A 111 6.57 1.71 4.40
C LEU A 111 7.04 3.09 3.91
N ASP A 112 7.60 3.18 2.71
CA ASP A 112 8.06 4.43 2.12
C ASP A 112 6.90 5.44 1.96
N VAL A 113 5.70 4.98 1.60
CA VAL A 113 4.49 5.83 1.57
C VAL A 113 4.12 6.32 2.96
N CYS A 114 4.13 5.45 3.97
CA CYS A 114 3.88 5.85 5.35
C CYS A 114 4.89 6.89 5.83
N GLU A 115 6.18 6.69 5.58
CA GLU A 115 7.23 7.63 5.98
C GLU A 115 7.08 9.00 5.32
N ALA A 116 6.60 9.04 4.08
CA ALA A 116 6.41 10.28 3.34
C ALA A 116 5.08 11.01 3.66
N LEU A 117 4.02 10.27 4.00
CA LEU A 117 2.67 10.84 4.16
C LEU A 117 2.24 11.03 5.62
N ILE A 118 2.66 10.17 6.55
CA ILE A 118 2.33 10.33 7.98
C ILE A 118 2.75 11.70 8.52
N PRO A 119 3.95 12.24 8.21
CA PRO A 119 4.35 13.57 8.71
C PRO A 119 3.50 14.74 8.23
N ILE A 120 2.67 14.54 7.18
CA ILE A 120 1.76 15.57 6.65
C ILE A 120 0.28 15.25 6.94
N MET A 121 0.01 14.24 7.77
CA MET A 121 -1.35 13.97 8.21
C MET A 121 -1.82 15.03 9.19
N ARG A 122 -3.10 15.40 9.11
CA ARG A 122 -3.73 16.30 10.07
C ARG A 122 -4.00 15.58 11.38
N GLU A 123 -4.14 16.35 12.45
CA GLU A 123 -4.53 15.84 13.76
C GLU A 123 -5.85 15.05 13.65
N GLY A 124 -5.90 13.87 14.27
CA GLY A 124 -7.05 12.95 14.15
C GLY A 124 -7.13 12.16 12.84
N GLY A 125 -6.14 12.31 11.95
CA GLY A 125 -6.05 11.53 10.72
C GLY A 125 -5.82 10.03 10.97
N ASN A 126 -6.28 9.19 10.03
CA ASN A 126 -6.25 7.73 10.15
C ASN A 126 -5.48 7.07 9.00
N VAL A 127 -4.66 6.08 9.34
CA VAL A 127 -3.97 5.19 8.39
C VAL A 127 -4.61 3.81 8.44
N VAL A 128 -5.01 3.30 7.28
CA VAL A 128 -5.58 1.97 7.10
C VAL A 128 -4.67 1.15 6.18
N ASN A 129 -4.10 0.07 6.71
CA ASN A 129 -3.33 -0.89 5.92
C ASN A 129 -4.22 -2.06 5.52
N VAL A 130 -4.46 -2.23 4.22
CA VAL A 130 -5.22 -3.36 3.69
C VAL A 130 -4.30 -4.58 3.64
N ALA A 131 -4.49 -5.49 4.60
CA ALA A 131 -3.74 -6.73 4.71
C ALA A 131 -4.50 -7.91 4.06
N SER A 132 -4.11 -9.14 4.43
CA SER A 132 -4.74 -10.37 3.93
C SER A 132 -4.85 -11.41 5.04
N ARG A 133 -5.88 -12.26 4.95
CA ARG A 133 -6.00 -13.48 5.78
C ARG A 133 -4.77 -14.38 5.68
N ALA A 134 -4.06 -14.33 4.55
CA ALA A 134 -2.80 -15.04 4.37
C ALA A 134 -1.75 -14.67 5.43
N GLY A 135 -1.73 -13.42 5.91
CA GLY A 135 -0.83 -13.00 6.99
C GLY A 135 -1.12 -13.72 8.30
N THR A 136 -2.39 -13.79 8.70
CA THR A 136 -2.80 -14.52 9.91
C THR A 136 -2.57 -16.03 9.78
N SER A 137 -2.82 -16.61 8.60
CA SER A 137 -2.53 -18.02 8.34
C SER A 137 -1.03 -18.32 8.41
N ALA A 138 -0.20 -17.46 7.82
CA ALA A 138 1.26 -17.59 7.85
C ALA A 138 1.80 -17.50 9.28
N LEU A 139 1.28 -16.56 10.09
CA LEU A 139 1.68 -16.41 11.49
C LEU A 139 1.44 -17.69 12.30
N LYS A 140 0.32 -18.40 12.05
CA LYS A 140 0.01 -19.70 12.67
C LYS A 140 0.89 -20.84 12.18
N GLY A 141 1.43 -20.75 10.97
CA GLY A 141 2.33 -21.73 10.38
C GLY A 141 3.82 -21.53 10.70
N MET A 142 4.21 -20.35 11.20
CA MET A 142 5.60 -20.08 11.62
C MET A 142 6.01 -20.94 12.82
N SER A 143 7.31 -21.23 12.91
CA SER A 143 7.91 -21.78 14.13
C SER A 143 7.66 -20.85 15.32
N GLU A 144 7.68 -21.41 16.53
CA GLU A 144 7.45 -20.64 17.75
C GLU A 144 8.48 -19.51 17.90
N GLU A 145 9.76 -19.80 17.66
CA GLU A 145 10.86 -18.84 17.70
C GLU A 145 10.60 -17.63 16.78
N ARG A 146 10.25 -17.89 15.51
CA ARG A 146 9.98 -16.81 14.54
C ARG A 146 8.70 -16.06 14.85
N ARG A 147 7.69 -16.74 15.39
CA ARG A 147 6.45 -16.08 15.81
C ARG A 147 6.69 -15.15 16.98
N VAL A 148 7.46 -15.57 17.98
CA VAL A 148 7.80 -14.76 19.17
C VAL A 148 8.58 -13.53 18.73
N GLU A 149 9.57 -13.69 17.87
CA GLU A 149 10.35 -12.57 17.34
C GLU A 149 9.46 -11.60 16.55
N PHE A 150 8.65 -12.11 15.61
CA PHE A 150 7.79 -11.28 14.77
C PHE A 150 6.72 -10.51 15.57
N LEU A 151 6.26 -11.06 16.71
CA LEU A 151 5.26 -10.46 17.58
C LEU A 151 5.85 -9.69 18.76
N ASP A 152 7.18 -9.54 18.84
CA ASP A 152 7.80 -8.81 19.94
C ASP A 152 7.28 -7.36 19.96
N PRO A 153 6.66 -6.88 21.05
CA PRO A 153 6.20 -5.50 21.16
C PRO A 153 7.35 -4.48 21.09
N LYS A 154 8.61 -4.91 21.26
CA LYS A 154 9.82 -4.08 21.09
C LYS A 154 10.36 -4.09 19.66
N MET A 155 9.71 -4.80 18.74
CA MET A 155 10.12 -4.87 17.34
C MET A 155 10.25 -3.47 16.73
N THR A 156 11.43 -3.16 16.18
CA THR A 156 11.67 -1.91 15.48
C THR A 156 11.39 -2.06 13.99
N LYS A 157 11.20 -0.94 13.28
CA LYS A 157 11.10 -0.94 11.81
C LYS A 157 12.33 -1.59 11.17
N GLU A 158 13.52 -1.31 11.71
CA GLU A 158 14.78 -1.88 11.24
C GLU A 158 14.84 -3.39 11.50
N GLY A 159 14.39 -3.85 12.67
CA GLY A 159 14.31 -5.27 13.01
C GLY A 159 13.36 -6.02 12.07
N LEU A 160 12.17 -5.46 11.82
CA LEU A 160 11.22 -6.04 10.88
C LEU A 160 11.77 -6.04 9.46
N GLY A 161 12.48 -4.98 9.06
CA GLY A 161 13.19 -4.91 7.79
C GLY A 161 14.27 -5.98 7.64
N LYS A 162 15.03 -6.27 8.70
CA LYS A 162 15.99 -7.38 8.73
C LYS A 162 15.29 -8.72 8.53
N LEU A 163 14.17 -8.98 9.22
CA LEU A 163 13.37 -10.20 9.03
C LEU A 163 12.89 -10.36 7.59
N CYS A 164 12.40 -9.28 6.96
CA CYS A 164 12.01 -9.31 5.56
C CYS A 164 13.19 -9.64 4.63
N ASN A 165 14.38 -9.10 4.90
CA ASN A 165 15.57 -9.37 4.10
C ASN A 165 16.06 -10.81 4.28
N THR A 166 16.14 -11.31 5.52
CA THR A 166 16.49 -12.70 5.83
C THR A 166 15.54 -13.66 5.14
N PHE A 167 14.22 -13.40 5.17
CA PHE A 167 13.26 -14.22 4.42
C PHE A 167 13.55 -14.25 2.90
N VAL A 168 13.96 -13.12 2.31
CA VAL A 168 14.31 -13.08 0.89
C VAL A 168 15.59 -13.86 0.60
N GLU A 169 16.56 -13.83 1.51
CA GLU A 169 17.82 -14.60 1.42
C GLU A 169 17.55 -16.10 1.56
N ASP A 170 16.84 -16.52 2.61
CA ASP A 170 16.47 -17.92 2.85
C ASP A 170 15.76 -18.54 1.64
N VAL A 171 14.78 -17.83 1.05
CA VAL A 171 14.04 -18.34 -0.11
C VAL A 171 14.92 -18.44 -1.37
N LYS A 172 15.98 -17.61 -1.49
CA LYS A 172 16.94 -17.73 -2.60
C LYS A 172 17.85 -18.93 -2.44
N ASP A 173 18.24 -19.23 -1.20
CA ASP A 173 19.21 -20.27 -0.87
C ASP A 173 18.59 -21.68 -0.86
N GLY A 174 17.27 -21.77 -0.67
CA GLY A 174 16.48 -23.01 -0.82
C GLY A 174 16.19 -23.72 0.50
#